data_AF-A0A961WGF5-F1
#
_entry.id   AF-A0A961WGF5-F1
#
_cell.length_a   1.000
_cell.length_b   1.000
_cell.length_c   1.000
_cell.angle_alpha   90.00
_cell.angle_beta   90.00
_cell.angle_gamma   90.00
#
_symmetry.space_group_name_H-M   'P 1'
#
loop_
_entity.id
_entity.type
_entity.pdbx_description
1 polymer ?
#
loop_
_entity_poly.entity_id
_entity_poly.type
_entity_poly.pdbx_seq_one_letter_code
_entity_poly.pdbx_strand_id
1 'polypeptide(L)'
;VEKGEGIDWGMAEHLAFGSLCVEGVPVRLSGQDCERGTFSQRHSVLTDQDTERRFTPLRHISPDQARYEVINSMLSEEAVLGFEYG
;
A
#
# COMPACT_ATOMS: atom_id res chain seq x y z
N VAL A 1 0.16 4.16 -18.33
CA VAL A 1 1.33 4.88 -17.74
C VAL A 1 2.16 5.58 -18.82
N GLU A 2 2.53 4.95 -19.93
CA GLU A 2 3.41 5.54 -20.96
C GLU A 2 2.94 6.88 -21.55
N LYS A 3 1.62 7.13 -21.60
CA LYS A 3 1.07 8.44 -22.04
C LYS A 3 1.01 9.50 -20.94
N GLY A 4 1.14 9.12 -19.67
CA GLY A 4 1.06 10.03 -18.52
C GLY A 4 -0.32 10.66 -18.22
N GLU A 5 -1.32 10.42 -19.05
CA GLU A 5 -2.66 11.02 -18.92
C GLU A 5 -3.53 10.24 -17.90
N GLY A 6 -4.38 10.97 -17.17
CA GLY A 6 -5.39 10.39 -16.28
C GLY A 6 -4.85 9.72 -15.01
N ILE A 7 -3.59 10.00 -14.63
CA ILE A 7 -3.01 9.52 -13.38
C ILE A 7 -3.53 10.41 -12.25
N ASP A 8 -4.40 9.86 -11.42
CA ASP A 8 -4.86 10.49 -10.18
C ASP A 8 -3.86 10.26 -9.04
N TRP A 9 -4.18 10.81 -7.86
CA TRP A 9 -3.30 10.72 -6.70
C TRP A 9 -3.07 9.28 -6.24
N GLY A 10 -4.11 8.45 -6.24
CA GLY A 10 -4.03 7.06 -5.78
C GLY A 10 -3.14 6.22 -6.71
N MET A 11 -3.27 6.41 -8.02
CA MET A 11 -2.40 5.74 -9.00
C MET A 11 -0.97 6.25 -8.92
N ALA A 12 -0.74 7.57 -8.80
CA ALA A 12 0.60 8.13 -8.63
C ALA A 12 1.31 7.59 -7.38
N GLU A 13 0.58 7.48 -6.26
CA GLU A 13 1.09 6.91 -5.00
C GLU A 13 1.49 5.43 -5.17
N HIS A 14 0.68 4.62 -5.87
CA HIS A 14 1.02 3.22 -6.17
C HIS A 14 2.28 3.10 -7.04
N LEU A 15 2.42 3.96 -8.05
CA LEU A 15 3.60 3.97 -8.90
C LEU A 15 4.86 4.29 -8.08
N ALA A 16 4.78 5.25 -7.16
CA ALA A 16 5.89 5.60 -6.28
C ALA A 16 6.28 4.46 -5.32
N PHE A 17 5.30 3.80 -4.69
CA PHE A 17 5.60 2.63 -3.84
C PHE A 17 6.18 1.47 -4.65
N GLY A 18 5.61 1.21 -5.83
CA GLY A 18 6.05 0.14 -6.70
C GLY A 18 7.47 0.34 -7.21
N SER A 19 7.83 1.56 -7.64
CA SER A 19 9.19 1.86 -8.11
C SER A 19 10.22 1.67 -7.00
N LEU A 20 9.94 2.16 -5.78
CA LEU A 20 10.82 1.94 -4.62
C LEU A 20 11.03 0.45 -4.35
N CYS A 21 9.94 -0.34 -4.38
CA CYS A 21 10.03 -1.78 -4.15
C CYS A 21 10.87 -2.47 -5.24
N VAL A 22 10.71 -2.09 -6.51
CA VAL A 22 11.52 -2.64 -7.62
C VAL A 22 12.99 -2.24 -7.51
N GLU A 23 13.28 -1.04 -7.01
CA GLU A 23 14.65 -0.56 -6.75
C GLU A 23 15.30 -1.18 -5.49
N GLY A 24 14.57 -2.03 -4.77
CA GLY A 24 15.07 -2.73 -3.58
C GLY A 24 14.86 -1.97 -2.27
N VAL A 25 14.08 -0.89 -2.27
CA VAL A 25 13.74 -0.12 -1.07
C VAL A 25 12.40 -0.62 -0.50
N PRO A 26 12.36 -1.19 0.72
CA PRO A 26 11.13 -1.67 1.31
C PRO A 26 10.23 -0.50 1.72
N VAL A 27 8.92 -0.70 1.62
CA VAL A 27 7.91 0.30 1.98
C VAL A 27 6.99 -0.29 3.04
N ARG A 28 6.80 0.46 4.13
CA ARG A 28 5.83 0.16 5.18
C ARG A 28 4.84 1.30 5.31
N LEU A 29 3.55 0.98 5.21
CA LEU A 29 2.43 1.91 5.36
C LEU A 29 1.53 1.43 6.49
N SER A 30 1.48 2.20 7.57
CA SER A 30 0.73 1.86 8.79
C SER A 30 -0.21 2.99 9.14
N GLY A 31 -1.45 2.65 9.51
CA GLY A 31 -2.48 3.60 9.89
C GLY A 31 -3.88 3.02 9.78
N GLN A 32 -4.85 3.70 10.37
CA GLN A 32 -6.25 3.24 10.39
C GLN A 32 -6.83 3.28 8.96
N ASP A 33 -7.44 2.18 8.54
CA ASP A 33 -8.03 1.98 7.20
C ASP A 33 -7.11 2.33 6.03
N CYS A 34 -5.79 2.31 6.23
CA CYS A 34 -4.83 2.74 5.22
C CYS A 34 -4.76 1.80 4.01
N GLU A 35 -5.13 0.52 4.17
CA GLU A 35 -5.13 -0.48 3.10
C GLU A 35 -6.12 -0.13 1.97
N ARG A 36 -7.34 0.27 2.32
CA ARG A 36 -8.33 0.79 1.36
C ARG A 36 -8.10 2.27 1.09
N GLY A 37 -7.62 2.99 2.10
CA GLY A 37 -7.66 4.44 2.17
C GLY A 37 -8.97 4.91 2.79
N THR A 38 -8.85 5.88 3.70
CA THR A 38 -9.99 6.51 4.39
C THR A 38 -11.03 7.04 3.41
N PHE A 39 -10.58 7.61 2.29
CA PHE A 39 -11.44 8.17 1.23
C PHE A 39 -11.72 7.17 0.10
N SER A 40 -11.47 5.87 0.33
CA SER A 40 -11.61 4.82 -0.69
C SER A 40 -10.83 5.09 -1.97
N GLN A 41 -9.66 5.69 -1.84
CA GLN A 41 -8.85 6.17 -2.96
C GLN A 41 -7.65 5.29 -3.28
N ARG A 42 -7.28 4.36 -2.38
CA ARG A 42 -6.01 3.63 -2.47
C ARG A 42 -6.19 2.20 -2.95
N HIS A 43 -6.95 1.38 -2.22
CA HIS A 43 -7.14 -0.04 -2.56
C HIS A 43 -5.83 -0.84 -2.74
N SER A 44 -4.83 -0.61 -1.88
CA SER A 44 -3.58 -1.40 -1.88
C SER A 44 -3.81 -2.85 -1.47
N VAL A 45 -4.92 -3.14 -0.78
CA VAL A 45 -5.42 -4.49 -0.55
C VAL A 45 -6.78 -4.66 -1.20
N LEU A 46 -6.89 -5.66 -2.07
CA LEU A 46 -8.11 -6.09 -2.71
C LEU A 46 -8.71 -7.25 -1.92
N THR A 47 -10.03 -7.22 -1.71
CA THR A 47 -10.75 -8.31 -1.03
C THR A 47 -11.71 -8.95 -2.02
N ASP A 48 -11.52 -10.24 -2.23
CA ASP A 48 -12.41 -11.08 -3.03
C ASP A 48 -13.79 -11.15 -2.38
N GLN A 49 -14.84 -10.84 -3.14
CA GLN A 49 -16.19 -10.69 -2.59
C GLN A 49 -16.87 -12.01 -2.23
N ASP A 50 -16.44 -13.13 -2.83
CA ASP A 50 -17.04 -14.44 -2.61
C ASP A 50 -16.30 -15.22 -1.50
N THR A 51 -14.99 -15.01 -1.39
CA THR A 51 -14.10 -15.82 -0.54
C THR A 51 -13.43 -15.02 0.58
N GLU A 52 -13.61 -13.70 0.62
CA GLU A 52 -12.95 -12.76 1.55
C GLU A 52 -11.41 -12.80 1.49
N ARG A 53 -10.85 -13.45 0.47
CA ARG A 53 -9.40 -13.55 0.30
C ARG A 53 -8.82 -12.18 -0.01
N ARG A 54 -7.73 -11.86 0.68
CA ARG A 54 -7.03 -10.59 0.53
C ARG A 54 -5.85 -10.76 -0.42
N PHE A 55 -5.73 -9.85 -1.38
CA PHE A 55 -4.64 -9.79 -2.34
C PHE A 55 -4.02 -8.40 -2.34
N THR A 56 -2.69 -8.31 -2.28
CA THR A 56 -1.94 -7.04 -2.23
C THR A 56 -1.09 -6.93 -3.50
N PRO A 57 -1.56 -6.24 -4.56
CA PRO A 57 -0.88 -6.22 -5.86
C PRO A 57 0.59 -5.77 -5.78
N LEU A 58 0.89 -4.78 -4.93
CA LEU A 58 2.24 -4.23 -4.75
C LEU A 58 3.23 -5.24 -4.12
N ARG A 59 2.80 -6.40 -3.64
CA ARG A 59 3.68 -7.50 -3.20
C ARG A 59 4.11 -8.44 -4.34
N HIS A 60 3.60 -8.24 -5.55
CA HIS A 60 3.72 -9.17 -6.68
C HIS A 60 4.16 -8.50 -7.99
N ILE A 61 4.91 -7.40 -7.91
CA ILE A 61 5.47 -6.65 -9.04
C ILE A 61 6.62 -7.41 -9.71
N SER A 62 7.55 -7.96 -8.92
CA SER A 62 8.72 -8.71 -9.40
C SER A 62 9.14 -9.78 -8.38
N PRO A 63 9.72 -10.92 -8.79
CA PRO A 63 10.26 -11.91 -7.85
C PRO A 63 11.35 -11.36 -6.92
N ASP A 64 12.11 -10.37 -7.38
CA ASP A 64 13.27 -9.80 -6.67
C ASP A 64 12.96 -8.46 -5.97
N GLN A 65 11.69 -8.04 -5.93
CA GLN A 65 11.33 -6.77 -5.31
C GLN A 65 11.56 -6.76 -3.79
N ALA A 66 11.73 -5.57 -3.23
CA ALA A 66 11.68 -5.37 -1.79
C ALA A 66 10.26 -5.50 -1.22
N ARG A 67 10.21 -5.66 0.10
CA ARG A 67 9.00 -5.90 0.86
C ARG A 67 8.08 -4.67 0.83
N TYR A 68 6.85 -4.87 0.38
CA TYR A 68 5.74 -3.92 0.57
C TYR A 68 4.82 -4.42 1.69
N GLU A 69 4.67 -3.63 2.73
CA GLU A 69 3.80 -3.93 3.87
C GLU A 69 2.81 -2.79 4.12
N VAL A 70 1.52 -3.08 3.98
CA VAL A 70 0.44 -2.16 4.35
C VAL A 70 -0.39 -2.83 5.44
N ILE A 71 -0.66 -2.09 6.53
CA ILE A 71 -1.32 -2.63 7.72
C ILE A 71 -2.35 -1.62 8.24
N ASN A 72 -3.60 -2.06 8.34
CA ASN A 72 -4.59 -1.34 9.14
C ASN A 72 -4.19 -1.41 10.62
N SER A 73 -3.85 -0.26 11.18
CA SER A 73 -3.48 -0.17 12.60
C SER A 73 -4.70 -0.31 13.50
N MET A 74 -4.45 -0.54 14.79
CA MET A 74 -5.47 -0.38 15.82
C MET A 74 -5.95 1.08 15.87
N LEU A 75 -7.10 1.32 16.50
CA LEU A 75 -7.61 2.66 16.84
C LEU A 75 -6.77 3.29 17.95
N SER A 76 -5.52 3.60 17.65
CA SER A 76 -4.57 4.27 18.52
C SER A 76 -3.57 5.04 17.67
N GLU A 77 -3.46 6.34 17.89
CA GLU A 77 -2.55 7.21 17.15
C GLU A 77 -1.17 7.24 17.82
N GLU A 78 -1.13 7.48 19.14
CA GLU A 78 0.12 7.68 19.89
C GLU A 78 1.01 6.42 19.91
N ALA A 79 0.45 5.27 20.24
CA ALA A 79 1.23 4.03 20.33
C ALA A 79 1.67 3.53 18.94
N VAL A 80 0.81 3.68 17.92
CA VAL A 80 1.14 3.28 16.55
C VAL A 80 2.23 4.19 15.99
N LEU A 81 2.14 5.50 16.21
CA LEU A 81 3.19 6.43 15.79
C LEU A 81 4.52 6.13 16.49
N GLY A 82 4.48 5.82 17.79
CA GLY A 82 5.66 5.37 18.53
C GLY A 82 6.27 4.08 17.98
N PHE A 83 5.45 3.14 17.51
CA PHE A 83 5.91 1.91 16.88
C PHE A 83 6.58 2.18 15.52
N GLU A 84 5.99 3.02 14.67
CA GLU A 84 6.56 3.31 13.34
C GLU A 84 7.81 4.20 13.42
N TYR A 85 8.05 4.88 14.55
CA TYR A 85 9.31 5.60 14.80
C TYR A 85 10.48 4.66 15.15
N GLY A 86 10.18 3.49 15.73
CA GLY A 86 11.19 2.52 16.18
C GLY A 86 11.75 1.67 15.06
#